data_AF-A0ABC9WSW7-F1
#
_entry.id   AF-A0ABC9WSW7-F1
#
_cell.length_a   1.000
_cell.length_b   1.000
_cell.length_c   1.000
_cell.angle_alpha   90.00
_cell.angle_beta   90.00
_cell.angle_gamma   90.00
#
_symmetry.space_group_name_H-M   'P 1'
#
loop_
_entity.id
_entity.type
_entity.pdbx_description
1 polymer ?
#
loop_
_entity_poly.entity_id
_entity_poly.type
_entity_poly.pdbx_seq_one_letter_code
_entity_poly.pdbx_strand_id
1 'polypeptide(L)'
;MDEELTESLRIGIKGRAGTGDTIVEVWYRPPNQEDRVDEALCRQIGAASCSQALVLMGDFSRYQGGWRDDTAGHKQSRRFLECIDDNFLLQVIEELTRRGAMLDLVLTNKEGLVGDVKLKGSLGCSDHKMVEFKILRAVRRAHSKLTTLDFRRADFGLVRNLLGRLPWDKALEGRGAQESWLVFKDHLLQAQ
;
A
#
# COMPACT_ATOMS: atom_id res chain seq x y z
N MET A 1 -12.94 21.88 4.84
CA MET A 1 -12.09 21.37 3.76
C MET A 1 -11.99 19.90 4.06
N ASP A 2 -12.87 19.10 3.46
CA ASP A 2 -12.94 17.67 3.71
C ASP A 2 -11.68 17.03 3.13
N GLU A 3 -10.78 16.57 4.01
CA GLU A 3 -9.84 15.52 3.64
C GLU A 3 -10.66 14.26 3.43
N GLU A 4 -11.03 13.96 2.18
CA GLU A 4 -11.56 12.64 1.83
C GLU A 4 -10.53 11.61 2.28
N LEU A 5 -10.95 10.74 3.21
CA LEU A 5 -10.13 9.71 3.86
C LEU A 5 -9.77 8.62 2.85
N THR A 6 -8.82 8.91 1.94
CA THR A 6 -8.15 7.85 1.21
C THR A 6 -7.22 7.12 2.18
N GLU A 7 -7.47 5.83 2.40
CA GLU A 7 -6.56 4.99 3.18
C GLU A 7 -5.27 4.77 2.38
N SER A 8 -4.38 5.75 2.45
CA SER A 8 -3.15 5.80 1.66
C SER A 8 -1.94 6.18 2.50
N LEU A 9 -0.79 5.66 2.10
CA LEU A 9 0.52 6.01 2.67
C LEU A 9 1.45 6.41 1.53
N ARG A 10 2.02 7.61 1.62
CA ARG A 10 2.98 8.12 0.63
C ARG A 10 4.38 8.23 1.24
N ILE A 11 5.38 7.73 0.52
CA ILE A 11 6.80 7.81 0.89
C ILE A 11 7.60 8.33 -0.30
N GLY A 12 8.49 9.30 -0.05
CA GLY A 12 9.45 9.79 -1.03
C GLY A 12 10.82 9.11 -0.88
N ILE A 13 11.29 8.44 -1.93
CA ILE A 13 12.64 7.88 -2.02
C ILE A 13 13.54 8.88 -2.76
N LYS A 14 14.51 9.43 -2.03
CA LYS A 14 15.45 10.41 -2.60
C LYS A 14 16.49 9.78 -3.52
N GLY A 15 16.67 10.42 -4.67
CA GLY A 15 17.62 9.98 -5.69
C GLY A 15 19.02 10.47 -5.45
N ARG A 16 19.96 9.87 -6.16
CA ARG A 16 21.27 10.50 -6.37
C ARG A 16 21.09 11.79 -7.18
N ALA A 17 22.03 12.73 -7.05
CA ALA A 17 22.02 13.96 -7.83
C ALA A 17 21.82 13.66 -9.32
N GLY A 18 20.82 14.31 -9.93
CA GLY A 18 20.47 14.13 -11.35
C GLY A 18 19.52 12.97 -11.68
N THR A 19 19.10 12.13 -10.72
CA THR A 19 18.26 10.93 -11.00
C THR A 19 16.76 11.07 -10.68
N GLY A 20 16.30 12.30 -10.38
CA GLY A 20 14.92 12.58 -9.94
C GLY A 20 14.62 11.96 -8.57
N ASP A 21 13.43 12.20 -8.01
CA ASP A 21 12.89 11.49 -6.83
C ASP A 21 11.87 10.41 -7.27
N THR A 22 11.63 9.39 -6.43
CA THR A 22 10.57 8.38 -6.67
C THR A 22 9.59 8.45 -5.54
N ILE A 23 8.31 8.50 -5.87
CA ILE A 23 7.22 8.38 -4.92
C ILE A 23 6.77 6.92 -4.89
N VAL A 24 6.64 6.39 -3.67
CA VAL A 24 6.00 5.11 -3.41
C VAL A 24 4.71 5.39 -2.66
N GLU A 25 3.61 4.91 -3.20
CA GLU A 25 2.29 5.05 -2.61
C GLU A 25 1.68 3.67 -2.36
N VAL A 26 1.15 3.51 -1.16
CA VAL A 26 0.36 2.34 -0.78
C VAL A 26 -1.07 2.78 -0.63
N TRP A 27 -2.00 2.06 -1.24
CA TRP A 27 -3.41 2.38 -1.24
C TRP A 27 -4.23 1.17 -0.80
N TYR A 28 -5.27 1.43 -0.03
CA TYR A 28 -6.35 0.47 0.20
C TYR A 28 -7.65 1.09 -0.29
N ARG A 29 -8.29 0.44 -1.26
CA ARG A 29 -9.57 0.87 -1.81
C ARG A 29 -10.64 -0.15 -1.40
N PRO A 30 -11.53 0.18 -0.44
CA PRO A 30 -12.59 -0.70 0.01
C PRO A 30 -13.57 -1.07 -1.12
N PRO A 31 -14.29 -2.21 -1.01
CA PRO A 31 -15.18 -2.65 -2.08
C PRO A 31 -16.38 -1.71 -2.25
N ASN A 32 -16.79 -1.01 -1.20
CA ASN A 32 -17.95 -0.12 -1.21
C ASN A 32 -17.57 1.37 -1.26
N GLN A 33 -16.35 1.70 -1.70
CA GLN A 33 -15.89 3.09 -1.83
C GLN A 33 -16.74 3.87 -2.84
N GLU A 34 -17.02 5.14 -2.50
CA GLU A 34 -17.79 6.06 -3.35
C GLU A 34 -16.99 6.55 -4.56
N ASP A 35 -17.68 6.81 -5.68
CA ASP A 35 -17.09 7.32 -6.93
C ASP A 35 -16.25 8.59 -6.73
N ARG A 36 -16.64 9.47 -5.79
CA ARG A 36 -15.94 10.73 -5.53
C ARG A 36 -14.53 10.51 -4.98
N VAL A 37 -14.37 9.52 -4.11
CA VAL A 37 -13.07 9.14 -3.53
C VAL A 37 -12.18 8.52 -4.61
N ASP A 38 -12.74 7.73 -5.53
CA ASP A 38 -12.02 7.21 -6.70
C ASP A 38 -11.57 8.34 -7.65
N GLU A 39 -12.39 9.39 -7.84
CA GLU A 39 -12.01 10.57 -8.62
C GLU A 39 -10.88 11.38 -7.97
N ALA A 40 -10.93 11.57 -6.65
CA ALA A 40 -9.87 12.24 -5.91
C ALA A 40 -8.55 11.47 -6.00
N LEU A 41 -8.61 10.15 -5.89
CA LEU A 41 -7.50 9.23 -6.14
C LEU A 41 -6.89 9.45 -7.52
N CYS A 42 -7.70 9.48 -8.57
CA CYS A 42 -7.22 9.69 -9.92
C CYS A 42 -6.54 11.04 -10.14
N ARG A 43 -7.06 12.11 -9.51
CA ARG A 43 -6.39 13.42 -9.52
C ARG A 43 -5.04 13.39 -8.79
N GLN A 44 -4.96 12.68 -7.67
CA GLN A 44 -3.72 12.53 -6.90
C GLN A 44 -2.67 11.73 -7.69
N ILE A 45 -3.09 10.62 -8.32
CA ILE A 45 -2.24 9.85 -9.24
C ILE A 45 -1.72 10.79 -10.33
N GLY A 46 -2.60 11.53 -11.00
CA GLY A 46 -2.19 12.39 -12.11
C GLY A 46 -1.23 13.50 -11.71
N ALA A 47 -1.39 14.07 -10.52
CA ALA A 47 -0.43 15.05 -10.01
C ALA A 47 0.95 14.42 -9.75
N ALA A 48 1.00 13.19 -9.22
CA ALA A 48 2.24 12.49 -8.91
C ALA A 48 2.94 11.95 -10.18
N SER A 49 2.19 11.30 -11.07
CA SER A 49 2.69 10.66 -12.29
C SER A 49 3.28 11.68 -13.29
N CYS A 50 2.74 12.91 -13.34
CA CYS A 50 3.23 13.96 -14.24
C CYS A 50 4.64 14.47 -13.91
N SER A 51 5.08 14.37 -12.66
CA SER A 51 6.27 15.09 -12.18
C SER A 51 7.39 14.19 -11.69
N GLN A 52 7.08 12.96 -11.27
CA GLN A 52 8.04 12.09 -10.60
C GLN A 52 7.85 10.63 -11.03
N ALA A 53 8.90 9.82 -10.85
CA ALA A 53 8.77 8.38 -10.96
C ALA A 53 7.84 7.88 -9.85
N LEU A 54 6.82 7.10 -10.18
CA LEU A 54 5.79 6.65 -9.27
C LEU A 54 5.77 5.12 -9.22
N VAL A 55 5.68 4.57 -8.01
CA VAL A 55 5.29 3.18 -7.75
C VAL A 55 4.07 3.22 -6.84
N LEU A 56 2.94 2.78 -7.36
CA LEU A 56 1.68 2.69 -6.65
C LEU A 56 1.39 1.21 -6.38
N MET A 57 1.04 0.84 -5.15
CA MET A 57 0.69 -0.53 -4.81
C MET A 57 -0.49 -0.59 -3.84
N GLY A 58 -1.29 -1.65 -3.88
CA GLY A 58 -2.45 -1.73 -3.00
C GLY A 58 -3.45 -2.82 -3.33
N ASP A 59 -4.42 -2.99 -2.44
CA ASP A 59 -5.60 -3.83 -2.66
C ASP A 59 -6.76 -2.96 -3.18
N PHE A 60 -7.24 -3.32 -4.38
CA PHE A 60 -8.32 -2.67 -5.12
C PHE A 60 -9.52 -3.60 -5.20
N SER A 61 -10.01 -4.00 -4.03
CA SER A 61 -11.02 -5.03 -3.70
C SER A 61 -12.34 -5.10 -4.49
N ARG A 62 -12.56 -4.28 -5.53
CA ARG A 62 -13.71 -4.34 -6.45
C ARG A 62 -13.33 -4.58 -7.92
N TYR A 63 -12.07 -4.83 -8.23
CA TYR A 63 -11.61 -5.20 -9.57
C TYR A 63 -11.84 -6.69 -9.87
N GLN A 64 -13.05 -7.18 -9.65
CA GLN A 64 -13.40 -8.54 -10.09
C GLN A 64 -13.69 -8.53 -11.60
N GLY A 65 -12.82 -9.20 -12.37
CA GLY A 65 -13.10 -9.64 -13.74
C GLY A 65 -12.79 -8.65 -14.88
N GLY A 66 -12.27 -7.46 -14.60
CA GLY A 66 -12.05 -6.43 -15.65
C GLY A 66 -10.60 -6.13 -16.03
N TRP A 67 -9.62 -6.56 -15.22
CA TRP A 67 -8.22 -6.17 -15.45
C TRP A 67 -7.58 -6.86 -16.65
N ARG A 68 -7.90 -8.15 -16.87
CA ARG A 68 -7.19 -8.97 -17.88
C ARG A 68 -7.73 -8.80 -19.30
N ASP A 69 -9.00 -8.43 -19.41
CA ASP A 69 -9.74 -8.44 -20.67
C ASP A 69 -10.15 -7.03 -21.11
N ASP A 70 -9.70 -5.97 -20.42
CA ASP A 70 -10.17 -4.56 -20.54
C ASP A 70 -11.71 -4.40 -20.55
N THR A 71 -12.42 -5.46 -20.16
CA THR A 71 -13.87 -5.59 -20.26
C THR A 71 -14.45 -5.23 -18.90
N ALA A 72 -14.20 -4.00 -18.46
CA ALA A 72 -14.79 -3.49 -17.24
C ALA A 72 -16.31 -3.31 -17.41
N GLY A 73 -17.09 -4.30 -17.00
CA GLY A 73 -18.56 -4.26 -17.08
C GLY A 73 -19.21 -3.14 -16.23
N HIS A 74 -18.51 -2.63 -15.22
CA HIS A 74 -19.02 -1.59 -14.32
C HIS A 74 -18.40 -0.21 -14.60
N LYS A 75 -19.22 0.86 -14.53
CA LYS A 75 -18.82 2.26 -14.77
C LYS A 75 -17.57 2.70 -13.97
N GLN A 76 -17.56 2.51 -12.66
CA GLN A 76 -16.38 2.80 -11.81
C GLN A 76 -15.10 2.11 -12.29
N SER A 77 -15.17 0.83 -12.67
CA SER A 77 -14.00 0.08 -13.12
C SER A 77 -13.43 0.61 -14.44
N ARG A 78 -14.30 1.11 -15.33
CA ARG A 78 -13.86 1.81 -16.55
C ARG A 78 -13.14 3.11 -16.23
N ARG A 79 -13.70 3.93 -15.34
CA ARG A 79 -13.09 5.23 -14.97
C ARG A 79 -11.70 5.09 -14.36
N PHE A 80 -11.47 4.07 -13.54
CA PHE A 80 -10.14 3.86 -12.97
C PHE A 80 -9.16 3.22 -13.96
N LEU A 81 -9.62 2.41 -14.93
CA LEU A 81 -8.76 2.00 -16.06
C LEU A 81 -8.40 3.20 -16.95
N GLU A 82 -9.37 4.03 -17.33
CA GLU A 82 -9.13 5.28 -18.07
C GLU A 82 -8.11 6.16 -17.35
N CYS A 83 -8.24 6.29 -16.04
CA CYS A 83 -7.30 7.02 -15.19
C CYS A 83 -5.90 6.40 -15.16
N ILE A 84 -5.75 5.08 -15.21
CA ILE A 84 -4.44 4.43 -15.30
C ILE A 84 -3.80 4.71 -16.66
N ASP A 85 -4.59 4.56 -17.74
CA ASP A 85 -4.15 4.77 -19.11
C ASP A 85 -3.75 6.23 -19.36
N ASP A 86 -4.59 7.19 -18.94
CA ASP A 86 -4.33 8.63 -19.04
C ASP A 86 -3.05 9.05 -18.32
N ASN A 87 -2.64 8.27 -17.31
CA ASN A 87 -1.46 8.52 -16.49
C ASN A 87 -0.25 7.64 -16.86
N PHE A 88 -0.33 6.89 -17.96
CA PHE A 88 0.72 6.00 -18.46
C PHE A 88 1.21 5.02 -17.40
N LEU A 89 0.31 4.55 -16.53
CA LEU A 89 0.63 3.60 -15.47
C LEU A 89 0.63 2.17 -16.02
N LEU A 90 1.77 1.52 -15.86
CA LEU A 90 1.98 0.13 -16.25
C LEU A 90 1.77 -0.78 -15.05
N GLN A 91 0.94 -1.79 -15.21
CA GLN A 91 0.82 -2.88 -14.25
C GLN A 91 1.96 -3.87 -14.40
N VAL A 92 2.60 -4.21 -13.29
CA VAL A 92 3.77 -5.11 -13.28
C VAL A 92 3.45 -6.52 -12.77
N ILE A 93 2.26 -6.73 -12.21
CA ILE A 93 1.79 -8.06 -11.81
C ILE A 93 0.98 -8.67 -12.95
N GLU A 94 1.38 -9.85 -13.41
CA GLU A 94 0.65 -10.62 -14.44
C GLU A 94 -0.17 -11.79 -13.85
N GLU A 95 0.09 -12.15 -12.59
CA GLU A 95 -0.49 -13.31 -11.90
C GLU A 95 -1.60 -12.92 -10.90
N LEU A 96 -2.52 -13.86 -10.66
CA LEU A 96 -3.70 -13.66 -9.80
C LEU A 96 -3.32 -13.68 -8.31
N THR A 97 -3.74 -12.66 -7.57
CA THR A 97 -3.29 -12.38 -6.21
C THR A 97 -4.27 -12.86 -5.12
N ARG A 98 -5.54 -13.11 -5.46
CA ARG A 98 -6.56 -13.62 -4.52
C ARG A 98 -7.56 -14.56 -5.22
N ARG A 99 -7.55 -15.85 -4.88
CA ARG A 99 -8.55 -16.86 -5.33
C ARG A 99 -8.92 -16.82 -6.83
N GLY A 100 -7.97 -16.50 -7.70
CA GLY A 100 -8.23 -16.40 -9.15
C GLY A 100 -8.67 -15.02 -9.66
N ALA A 101 -8.62 -13.98 -8.82
CA ALA A 101 -8.81 -12.59 -9.19
C ALA A 101 -7.51 -11.78 -8.96
N MET A 102 -7.32 -10.74 -9.76
CA MET A 102 -6.23 -9.78 -9.63
C MET A 102 -6.78 -8.53 -8.95
N LEU A 103 -6.68 -8.50 -7.62
CA LEU A 103 -7.16 -7.39 -6.80
C LEU A 103 -6.01 -6.55 -6.25
N ASP A 104 -4.84 -7.16 -6.09
CA ASP A 104 -3.65 -6.47 -5.66
C ASP A 104 -2.89 -6.00 -6.90
N LEU A 105 -2.68 -4.68 -7.00
CA LEU A 105 -2.05 -4.05 -8.15
C LEU A 105 -0.70 -3.45 -7.73
N VAL A 106 0.27 -3.48 -8.64
CA VAL A 106 1.50 -2.70 -8.56
C VAL A 106 1.66 -1.97 -9.88
N LEU A 107 1.51 -0.65 -9.83
CA LEU A 107 1.47 0.24 -10.98
C LEU A 107 2.71 1.14 -10.98
N THR A 108 3.27 1.43 -12.15
CA THR A 108 4.37 2.38 -12.29
C THR A 108 4.32 3.16 -13.60
N ASN A 109 4.65 4.45 -13.57
CA ASN A 109 4.74 5.28 -14.78
C ASN A 109 6.12 5.19 -15.46
N LYS A 110 7.02 4.33 -14.97
CA LYS A 110 8.39 4.24 -15.46
C LYS A 110 8.78 2.79 -15.68
N GLU A 111 8.90 2.41 -16.94
CA GLU A 111 9.38 1.09 -17.34
C GLU A 111 10.75 0.79 -16.73
N GLY A 112 10.92 -0.45 -16.25
CA GLY A 112 12.15 -0.92 -15.60
C GLY A 112 12.41 -0.37 -14.19
N LEU A 113 11.54 0.49 -13.64
CA LEU A 113 11.67 0.96 -12.25
C LEU A 113 11.36 -0.15 -11.23
N VAL A 114 10.40 -1.01 -11.56
CA VAL A 114 10.03 -2.16 -10.74
C VAL A 114 10.49 -3.43 -11.46
N GLY A 115 11.15 -4.33 -10.73
CA GLY A 115 11.63 -5.60 -11.25
C GLY A 115 11.67 -6.70 -10.20
N ASP A 116 12.06 -7.90 -10.60
CA ASP A 116 12.07 -9.10 -9.74
C ASP A 116 10.73 -9.35 -9.03
N VAL A 117 9.61 -9.11 -9.71
CA VAL A 117 8.25 -9.31 -9.17
C VAL A 117 7.99 -10.80 -8.97
N LYS A 118 7.54 -11.18 -7.78
CA LYS A 118 7.25 -12.55 -7.38
C LYS A 118 6.03 -12.59 -6.51
N LEU A 119 5.10 -13.51 -6.81
CA LEU A 119 4.09 -13.89 -5.85
C LEU A 119 4.66 -14.91 -4.86
N LYS A 120 4.34 -14.68 -3.59
CA LYS A 120 4.65 -15.59 -2.48
C LYS A 120 3.37 -16.21 -1.93
N GLY A 121 3.53 -17.11 -0.96
CA GLY A 121 2.39 -17.66 -0.21
C GLY A 121 1.61 -16.56 0.52
N SER A 122 0.47 -16.94 1.08
CA SER A 122 -0.28 -16.05 1.97
C SER A 122 0.51 -15.77 3.25
N LEU A 123 0.31 -14.58 3.81
CA LEU A 123 0.81 -14.25 5.14
C LEU A 123 -0.19 -14.73 6.18
N GLY A 124 0.18 -15.76 6.97
CA GLY A 124 -0.70 -16.36 7.96
C GLY A 124 -1.97 -16.96 7.35
N CYS A 125 -3.14 -16.56 7.84
CA CYS A 125 -4.45 -17.01 7.35
C CYS A 125 -5.06 -16.09 6.28
N SER A 126 -4.29 -15.13 5.73
CA SER A 126 -4.78 -14.25 4.67
C SER A 126 -5.20 -15.05 3.42
N ASP A 127 -6.27 -14.61 2.76
CA ASP A 127 -6.68 -15.11 1.46
C ASP A 127 -5.99 -14.40 0.28
N HIS A 128 -5.16 -13.38 0.56
CA HIS A 128 -4.30 -12.70 -0.39
C HIS A 128 -2.88 -13.32 -0.40
N LYS A 129 -2.29 -13.39 -1.59
CA LYS A 129 -0.88 -13.73 -1.77
C LYS A 129 0.00 -12.50 -1.54
N MET A 130 1.16 -12.69 -0.90
CA MET A 130 2.15 -11.62 -0.81
C MET A 130 2.76 -11.34 -2.18
N VAL A 131 2.92 -10.06 -2.52
CA VAL A 131 3.69 -9.61 -3.68
C VAL A 131 5.06 -9.11 -3.20
N GLU A 132 6.13 -9.71 -3.69
CA GLU A 132 7.50 -9.23 -3.50
C GLU A 132 8.02 -8.63 -4.80
N PHE A 133 8.66 -7.47 -4.74
CA PHE A 133 9.32 -6.86 -5.89
C PHE A 133 10.49 -5.98 -5.44
N LYS A 134 11.31 -5.53 -6.39
CA LYS A 134 12.39 -4.57 -6.17
C LYS A 134 12.10 -3.26 -6.88
N ILE A 135 12.38 -2.15 -6.20
CA ILE A 135 12.45 -0.82 -6.82
C ILE A 135 13.90 -0.61 -7.27
N LEU A 136 14.13 -0.73 -8.57
CA LEU A 136 15.43 -0.68 -9.21
C LEU A 136 15.87 0.78 -9.37
N ARG A 137 16.49 1.33 -8.32
CA ARG A 137 16.99 2.70 -8.34
C ARG A 137 18.27 2.91 -7.56
N ALA A 138 19.13 3.78 -8.08
CA ALA A 138 20.29 4.30 -7.38
C ALA A 138 19.82 5.28 -6.28
N VAL A 139 19.78 4.79 -5.04
CA VAL A 139 19.31 5.57 -3.89
C VAL A 139 20.45 6.41 -3.33
N ARG A 140 20.18 7.68 -2.98
CA ARG A 140 21.10 8.44 -2.13
C ARG A 140 20.88 7.97 -0.69
N ARG A 141 21.88 7.30 -0.10
CA ARG A 141 21.93 7.11 1.35
C ARG A 141 22.16 8.46 2.01
N ALA A 142 21.06 9.15 2.33
CA ALA A 142 21.10 10.23 3.29
C ALA A 142 21.04 9.60 4.69
N HIS A 143 21.92 10.00 5.60
CA HIS A 143 21.71 9.74 7.01
C HIS A 143 20.51 10.59 7.45
N SER A 144 19.32 9.99 7.51
CA SER A 144 18.23 10.62 8.23
C SER A 144 18.59 10.59 9.71
N LYS A 145 18.53 11.74 10.40
CA LYS A 145 18.54 11.79 11.87
C LYS A 145 17.18 11.32 12.43
N LEU A 146 16.55 10.34 11.79
CA LEU A 146 15.33 9.76 12.30
C LEU A 146 15.76 8.71 13.32
N THR A 147 15.50 8.96 14.60
CA THR A 147 15.57 7.93 15.64
C THR A 147 14.46 6.93 15.36
N THR A 148 14.79 5.87 14.62
CA THR A 148 13.93 4.69 14.43
C THR A 148 14.32 3.62 15.44
N LEU A 149 13.33 2.88 15.95
CA LEU A 149 13.58 1.70 16.77
C LEU A 149 14.38 0.66 15.97
N ASP A 150 15.43 0.11 16.57
CA ASP A 150 16.23 -0.94 15.95
C ASP A 150 15.57 -2.31 16.19
N PHE A 151 14.60 -2.65 15.33
CA PHE A 151 13.88 -3.92 15.43
C PHE A 151 14.79 -5.15 15.37
N ARG A 152 16.02 -5.05 14.82
CA ARG A 152 16.97 -6.17 14.82
C ARG A 152 17.53 -6.48 16.20
N ARG A 153 17.57 -5.49 17.09
CA ARG A 153 18.05 -5.61 18.47
C ARG A 153 16.92 -5.71 19.49
N ALA A 154 15.67 -5.66 19.04
CA ALA A 154 14.51 -5.73 19.93
C ALA A 154 14.40 -7.12 20.58
N ASP A 155 14.10 -7.15 21.87
CA ASP A 155 13.75 -8.38 22.57
C ASP A 155 12.27 -8.71 22.35
N PHE A 156 11.98 -9.39 21.24
CA PHE A 156 10.62 -9.83 20.91
C PHE A 156 10.03 -10.82 21.93
N GLY A 157 10.87 -11.51 22.71
CA GLY A 157 10.42 -12.39 23.78
C GLY A 157 9.83 -11.58 24.93
N LEU A 158 10.53 -10.54 25.37
CA LEU A 158 10.06 -9.63 26.40
C LEU A 158 8.80 -8.88 25.97
N VAL A 159 8.78 -8.31 24.75
CA VAL A 159 7.61 -7.59 24.23
C VAL A 159 6.38 -8.51 24.19
N ARG A 160 6.53 -9.75 23.71
CA ARG A 160 5.44 -10.73 23.70
C ARG A 160 4.94 -11.07 25.10
N ASN A 161 5.85 -11.21 26.07
CA ASN A 161 5.49 -11.48 27.46
C ASN A 161 4.74 -10.32 28.11
N LEU A 162 5.14 -9.07 27.84
CA LEU A 162 4.48 -7.87 28.36
C LEU A 162 3.09 -7.71 27.75
N LEU A 163 2.98 -7.81 26.42
CA LEU A 163 1.69 -7.69 25.73
C LEU A 163 0.77 -8.87 26.02
N GLY A 164 1.28 -10.08 26.17
CA GLY A 164 0.49 -11.28 26.47
C GLY A 164 -0.14 -11.29 27.86
N ARG A 165 0.31 -10.44 28.78
CA ARG A 165 -0.27 -10.30 30.13
C ARG A 165 -1.46 -9.34 30.19
N LEU A 166 -1.69 -8.57 29.12
CA LEU A 166 -2.76 -7.58 29.09
C LEU A 166 -4.11 -8.26 28.85
N PRO A 167 -5.18 -7.86 29.56
CA PRO A 167 -6.51 -8.39 29.36
C PRO A 167 -7.14 -7.76 28.10
N TRP A 168 -6.67 -8.16 26.92
CA TRP A 168 -7.07 -7.58 25.64
C TRP A 168 -8.57 -7.58 25.42
N ASP A 169 -9.28 -8.63 25.84
CA ASP A 169 -10.73 -8.72 25.71
C ASP A 169 -11.44 -7.54 26.38
N LYS A 170 -10.96 -7.10 27.56
CA LYS A 170 -11.49 -5.92 28.27
C LYS A 170 -10.94 -4.61 27.71
N ALA A 171 -9.66 -4.60 27.33
CA ALA A 171 -9.01 -3.39 26.82
C ALA A 171 -9.61 -2.94 25.48
N LEU A 172 -10.08 -3.88 24.67
CA LEU A 172 -10.64 -3.66 23.33
C LEU A 172 -12.18 -3.73 23.30
N GLU A 173 -12.83 -4.04 24.42
CA GLU A 173 -14.28 -4.19 24.49
C GLU A 173 -15.00 -2.90 24.04
N GLY A 174 -15.94 -3.04 23.10
CA GLY A 174 -16.76 -1.93 22.59
C GLY A 174 -16.01 -0.90 21.75
N ARG A 175 -14.73 -1.11 21.43
CA ARG A 175 -13.91 -0.15 20.65
C ARG A 175 -13.96 -0.43 19.15
N GLY A 176 -13.90 0.65 18.37
CA GLY A 176 -13.69 0.56 16.92
C GLY A 176 -12.26 0.16 16.56
N ALA A 177 -12.00 -0.15 15.28
CA ALA A 177 -10.68 -0.57 14.81
C ALA A 177 -9.58 0.48 15.09
N GLN A 178 -9.88 1.76 14.83
CA GLN A 178 -8.93 2.85 15.05
C GLN A 178 -8.62 3.05 16.54
N GLU A 179 -9.63 3.01 17.39
CA GLU A 179 -9.44 3.11 18.85
C GLU A 179 -8.68 1.92 19.41
N SER A 180 -9.01 0.71 18.94
CA SER A 180 -8.31 -0.53 19.29
C SER A 180 -6.83 -0.46 18.89
N TRP A 181 -6.55 0.07 17.70
CA TRP A 181 -5.18 0.29 17.24
C TRP A 181 -4.41 1.27 18.12
N LEU A 182 -5.04 2.38 18.54
CA LEU A 182 -4.40 3.35 19.43
C LEU A 182 -4.07 2.73 20.80
N VAL A 183 -5.00 1.95 21.37
CA VAL A 183 -4.78 1.23 22.65
C VAL A 183 -3.64 0.22 22.51
N PHE A 184 -3.64 -0.58 21.44
CA PHE A 184 -2.56 -1.53 21.19
C PHE A 184 -1.21 -0.82 21.04
N LYS A 185 -1.17 0.27 20.27
CA LYS A 185 0.03 1.05 20.02
C LYS A 185 0.61 1.64 21.32
N ASP A 186 -0.24 2.16 22.20
CA ASP A 186 0.21 2.71 23.49
C ASP A 186 0.91 1.64 24.34
N HIS A 187 0.29 0.47 24.50
CA HIS A 187 0.88 -0.64 25.25
C HIS A 187 2.16 -1.18 24.59
N LEU A 188 2.22 -1.21 23.26
CA LEU A 188 3.43 -1.58 22.52
C LEU A 188 4.57 -0.61 22.77
N LEU A 189 4.29 0.70 22.84
CA LEU A 189 5.30 1.72 23.14
C LEU A 189 5.75 1.67 24.60
N GLN A 190 4.88 1.31 25.54
CA GLN A 190 5.26 1.09 26.94
C GLN A 190 6.15 -0.16 27.14
N ALA A 191 6.07 -1.12 26.23
CA ALA A 191 6.84 -2.36 26.29
C ALA A 191 8.24 -2.25 25.65
N GLN A 192 8.63 -1.07 25.15
CA GLN A 192 9.92 -0.77 24.51
C GLN A 192 10.87 -0.07 25.47
#